data_AF-A0A553L679-F1
#
_entry.id   AF-A0A553L679-F1
#
_cell.length_a   1.000
_cell.length_b   1.000
_cell.length_c   1.000
_cell.angle_alpha   90.00
_cell.angle_beta   90.00
_cell.angle_gamma   90.00
#
_symmetry.space_group_name_H-M   'P 1'
#
loop_
_entity.id
_entity.type
_entity.pdbx_description
1 polymer ?
#
loop_
_entity_poly.entity_id
_entity_poly.type
_entity_poly.pdbx_seq_one_letter_code
_entity_poly.pdbx_strand_id
1 'polypeptide(L)'
;MRKDPNCCPNYNGDIGNPKHLRVVLDRHPGLKIWLQHVGSDGDSIPELWTETLSLLEDYPNVYVDLSITNSILPIEDYEKALVRLVASGFGNRIMLGSDNVPLDIILKRLNSIKSISKKQRAAILYDNAANFLNLSEAERHGH
;
A
#
# COMPACT_ATOMS: atom_id res chain seq x y z
N MET A 1 16.63 -1.04 14.21
CA MET A 1 18.00 -1.47 13.86
C MET A 1 17.87 -2.67 12.92
N ARG A 2 18.54 -2.67 11.76
CA ARG A 2 18.42 -3.78 10.80
C ARG A 2 18.98 -5.07 11.41
N LYS A 3 18.35 -6.22 11.10
CA LYS A 3 18.77 -7.52 11.63
C LYS A 3 20.16 -7.96 11.14
N ASP A 4 20.61 -7.47 9.99
CA ASP A 4 21.95 -7.74 9.46
C ASP A 4 22.63 -6.41 9.02
N PRO A 5 23.76 -6.02 9.66
CA PRO A 5 24.49 -4.80 9.31
C PRO A 5 25.22 -4.88 7.95
N ASN A 6 25.39 -6.06 7.36
CA ASN A 6 26.07 -6.26 6.07
C ASN A 6 25.12 -6.51 4.91
N CYS A 7 23.82 -6.65 5.16
CA CYS A 7 22.83 -7.01 4.13
C CYS A 7 22.75 -5.98 2.98
N CYS A 8 23.07 -4.70 3.24
CA CYS A 8 23.02 -3.64 2.23
C CYS A 8 24.13 -2.60 2.42
N PRO A 9 25.31 -2.79 1.80
CA PRO A 9 26.36 -1.75 1.77
C PRO A 9 25.80 -0.43 1.23
N ASN A 10 26.15 0.69 1.85
CA ASN A 10 25.71 2.05 1.47
C ASN A 10 24.19 2.28 1.50
N TYR A 11 23.43 1.52 2.28
CA TYR A 11 22.01 1.81 2.42
C TYR A 11 21.77 3.21 3.00
N ASN A 12 20.90 3.96 2.34
CA ASN A 12 20.37 5.22 2.82
C ASN A 12 18.83 5.14 2.83
N GLY A 13 18.24 5.21 4.03
CA GLY A 13 16.80 5.15 4.19
C GLY A 13 16.05 6.35 3.61
N ASP A 14 16.70 7.50 3.49
CA ASP A 14 16.10 8.70 2.91
C ASP A 14 15.73 8.48 1.43
N ILE A 15 16.49 7.66 0.70
CA ILE A 15 16.19 7.34 -0.71
C ILE A 15 14.85 6.60 -0.85
N GLY A 16 14.41 5.90 0.19
CA GLY A 16 13.10 5.23 0.24
C GLY A 16 11.94 6.16 0.59
N ASN A 17 12.18 7.45 0.86
CA ASN A 17 11.13 8.38 1.25
C ASN A 17 10.23 8.73 0.05
N PRO A 18 8.89 8.56 0.17
CA PRO A 18 7.94 8.87 -0.91
C PRO A 18 8.08 10.29 -1.48
N LYS A 19 8.51 11.29 -0.69
CA LYS A 19 8.66 12.69 -1.14
C LYS A 19 9.45 12.83 -2.45
N HIS A 20 10.42 11.93 -2.68
CA HIS A 20 11.27 11.96 -3.88
C HIS A 20 10.53 11.63 -5.17
N LEU A 21 9.33 11.05 -5.10
CA LEU A 21 8.51 10.74 -6.27
C LEU A 21 7.75 11.96 -6.80
N ARG A 22 7.64 13.04 -6.02
CA ARG A 22 6.90 14.25 -6.43
C ARG A 22 7.41 14.82 -7.74
N VAL A 23 8.72 14.97 -7.85
CA VAL A 23 9.38 15.48 -9.07
C VAL A 23 9.17 14.56 -10.29
N VAL A 24 9.01 13.25 -10.06
CA VAL A 24 8.72 12.28 -11.13
C VAL A 24 7.27 12.44 -11.59
N LEU A 25 6.34 12.51 -10.65
CA LEU A 25 4.90 12.69 -10.91
C LEU A 25 4.60 14.03 -11.59
N ASP A 26 5.26 15.11 -11.18
CA ASP A 26 5.13 16.44 -11.82
C ASP A 26 5.59 16.44 -13.28
N ARG A 27 6.67 15.70 -13.59
CA ARG A 27 7.19 15.57 -14.96
C ARG A 27 6.37 14.60 -15.82
N HIS A 28 5.71 13.63 -15.18
CA HIS A 28 5.00 12.54 -15.85
C HIS A 28 3.58 12.40 -15.27
N PRO A 29 2.65 13.33 -15.54
CA PRO A 29 1.32 13.34 -14.91
C PRO A 29 0.45 12.13 -15.24
N GLY A 30 0.76 11.39 -16.32
CA GLY A 30 0.09 10.14 -16.67
C GLY A 30 0.70 8.88 -16.07
N LEU A 31 1.85 8.96 -15.39
CA LEU A 31 2.53 7.80 -14.82
C LEU A 31 1.78 7.32 -13.58
N LYS A 32 1.31 6.07 -13.59
CA LYS A 32 0.72 5.46 -12.39
C LYS A 32 1.81 4.89 -11.50
N ILE A 33 1.76 5.19 -10.20
CA ILE A 33 2.72 4.70 -9.21
C ILE A 33 2.01 3.85 -8.17
N TRP A 34 2.60 2.70 -7.87
CA TRP A 34 2.19 1.81 -6.80
C TRP A 34 3.25 1.79 -5.71
N LEU A 35 2.95 2.37 -4.55
CA LEU A 35 3.81 2.33 -3.37
C LEU A 35 3.58 1.04 -2.61
N GLN A 36 4.66 0.30 -2.34
CA GLN A 36 4.58 -1.01 -1.72
C GLN A 36 4.97 -0.94 -0.25
N HIS A 37 4.50 -1.91 0.54
CA HIS A 37 4.89 -2.10 1.94
C HIS A 37 4.54 -0.91 2.86
N VAL A 38 3.46 -0.18 2.56
CA VAL A 38 3.07 0.98 3.36
C VAL A 38 2.74 0.54 4.80
N GLY A 39 3.27 1.28 5.77
CA GLY A 39 3.15 1.00 7.20
C GLY A 39 4.11 -0.05 7.74
N SER A 40 5.05 -0.55 6.95
CA SER A 40 6.04 -1.54 7.40
C SER A 40 7.03 -1.00 8.43
N ASP A 41 7.18 0.31 8.51
CA ASP A 41 7.93 1.06 9.50
C ASP A 41 7.11 1.40 10.77
N GLY A 42 5.83 1.03 10.82
CA GLY A 42 4.93 1.35 11.92
C GLY A 42 4.82 2.87 12.11
N ASP A 43 5.14 3.34 13.32
CA ASP A 43 5.29 4.78 13.62
C ASP A 43 6.76 5.18 13.85
N SER A 44 7.71 4.30 13.50
CA SER A 44 9.13 4.54 13.79
C SER A 44 9.74 5.64 12.91
N ILE A 45 9.12 5.93 11.76
CA ILE A 45 9.52 7.02 10.84
C ILE A 45 8.24 7.78 10.40
N PRO A 46 7.71 8.68 11.25
CA PRO A 46 6.45 9.38 10.99
C PRO A 46 6.41 10.15 9.65
N GLU A 47 7.58 10.56 9.15
CA GLU A 47 7.71 11.25 7.87
C GLU A 47 7.25 10.38 6.70
N LEU A 48 7.49 9.05 6.71
CA LEU A 48 7.07 8.18 5.60
C LEU A 48 5.55 8.17 5.42
N TRP A 49 4.82 8.18 6.53
CA TRP A 49 3.37 8.31 6.50
C TRP A 49 2.90 9.68 6.01
N THR A 50 3.53 10.74 6.48
CA THR A 50 3.17 12.12 6.09
C THR A 50 3.32 12.29 4.58
N GLU A 51 4.46 11.85 4.03
CA GLU A 51 4.77 11.95 2.61
C GLU A 51 3.91 11.00 1.76
N THR A 52 3.62 9.79 2.25
CA THR A 52 2.69 8.87 1.58
C THR A 52 1.29 9.47 1.44
N LEU A 53 0.76 10.06 2.52
CA LEU A 53 -0.57 10.67 2.50
C LEU A 53 -0.60 11.93 1.63
N SER A 54 0.47 12.75 1.66
CA SER A 54 0.59 13.92 0.77
C SER A 54 0.59 13.49 -0.70
N LEU A 55 1.36 12.48 -1.08
CA LEU A 55 1.35 12.00 -2.47
C LEU A 55 -0.02 11.45 -2.88
N LEU A 56 -0.70 10.73 -2.00
CA LEU A 56 -2.06 10.26 -2.28
C LEU A 56 -3.00 11.45 -2.48
N GLU A 57 -2.96 12.46 -1.62
CA GLU A 57 -3.79 13.66 -1.74
C GLU A 57 -3.54 14.42 -3.05
N ASP A 58 -2.27 14.63 -3.38
CA ASP A 58 -1.86 15.47 -4.51
C ASP A 58 -1.99 14.76 -5.87
N TYR A 59 -1.84 13.43 -5.91
CA TYR A 59 -1.74 12.67 -7.16
C TYR A 59 -2.76 11.52 -7.21
N PRO A 60 -3.83 11.62 -8.04
CA PRO A 60 -4.87 10.60 -8.13
C PRO A 60 -4.38 9.27 -8.71
N ASN A 61 -3.24 9.30 -9.41
CA ASN A 61 -2.55 8.20 -10.06
C ASN A 61 -1.59 7.43 -9.13
N VAL A 62 -1.52 7.78 -7.84
CA VAL A 62 -0.76 7.06 -6.81
C VAL A 62 -1.67 6.10 -6.05
N TYR A 63 -1.26 4.84 -5.96
CA TYR A 63 -1.91 3.75 -5.25
C TYR A 63 -0.93 3.10 -4.28
N VAL A 64 -1.43 2.34 -3.30
CA VAL A 64 -0.61 1.67 -2.27
C VAL A 64 -0.95 0.19 -2.14
N ASP A 65 -0.01 -0.61 -1.65
CA ASP A 65 -0.31 -1.87 -0.95
C ASP A 65 0.25 -1.86 0.47
N LEU A 66 -0.20 -2.83 1.27
CA LEU A 66 0.33 -3.10 2.60
C LEU A 66 1.22 -4.36 2.64
N SER A 67 1.09 -5.29 1.69
CA SER A 67 1.92 -6.51 1.54
C SER A 67 2.60 -7.06 2.80
N ILE A 68 3.91 -6.85 3.02
CA ILE A 68 4.61 -7.38 4.20
C ILE A 68 3.91 -7.00 5.54
N THR A 69 3.30 -5.81 5.59
CA THR A 69 2.45 -5.33 6.68
C THR A 69 1.15 -6.14 6.81
N ASN A 70 0.49 -6.48 5.70
CA ASN A 70 -0.74 -7.29 5.73
C ASN A 70 -0.49 -8.77 6.08
N SER A 71 0.76 -9.22 6.05
CA SER A 71 1.13 -10.63 6.12
C SER A 71 1.87 -11.01 7.41
N ILE A 72 3.13 -10.61 7.57
CA ILE A 72 4.02 -11.10 8.62
C ILE A 72 4.18 -10.16 9.81
N LEU A 73 3.88 -8.87 9.66
CA LEU A 73 3.94 -7.92 10.77
C LEU A 73 2.81 -8.15 11.79
N PRO A 74 2.91 -7.60 13.01
CA PRO A 74 1.82 -7.67 14.00
C PRO A 74 0.46 -7.27 13.40
N ILE A 75 -0.61 -7.94 13.82
CA ILE A 75 -1.95 -7.68 13.27
C ILE A 75 -2.44 -6.27 13.62
N GLU A 76 -2.01 -5.76 14.77
CA GLU A 76 -2.31 -4.42 15.26
C GLU A 76 -1.72 -3.34 14.35
N ASP A 77 -0.48 -3.54 13.88
CA ASP A 77 0.18 -2.62 12.94
C ASP A 77 -0.51 -2.64 11.57
N TYR A 78 -0.92 -3.82 11.11
CA TYR A 78 -1.71 -3.95 9.89
C TYR A 78 -3.05 -3.24 9.99
N GLU A 79 -3.81 -3.52 11.05
CA GLU A 79 -5.11 -2.91 11.28
C GLU A 79 -4.98 -1.38 11.37
N LYS A 80 -4.01 -0.88 12.13
CA LYS A 80 -3.75 0.55 12.26
C LYS A 80 -3.43 1.20 10.91
N ALA A 81 -2.52 0.61 10.11
CA ALA A 81 -2.14 1.13 8.80
C ALA A 81 -3.33 1.14 7.83
N LEU A 82 -4.08 0.02 7.76
CA LEU A 82 -5.23 -0.11 6.88
C LEU A 82 -6.36 0.87 7.26
N VAL A 83 -6.69 0.96 8.54
CA VAL A 83 -7.71 1.89 9.05
C VAL A 83 -7.29 3.33 8.80
N ARG A 84 -6.02 3.69 9.00
CA ARG A 84 -5.50 5.03 8.72
C ARG A 84 -5.71 5.43 7.25
N LEU A 85 -5.34 4.56 6.30
CA LEU A 85 -5.52 4.82 4.87
C LEU A 85 -7.00 4.96 4.50
N VAL A 86 -7.85 4.07 5.02
CA VAL A 86 -9.30 4.11 4.77
C VAL A 86 -9.96 5.35 5.36
N ALA A 87 -9.64 5.69 6.61
CA ALA A 87 -10.15 6.89 7.28
C ALA A 87 -9.69 8.19 6.61
N SER A 88 -8.53 8.17 5.96
CA SER A 88 -8.01 9.28 5.14
C SER A 88 -8.66 9.37 3.75
N GLY A 89 -9.67 8.54 3.45
CA GLY A 89 -10.40 8.59 2.19
C GLY A 89 -9.76 7.81 1.04
N PHE A 90 -8.70 7.02 1.30
CA PHE A 90 -7.92 6.36 0.26
C PHE A 90 -8.25 4.88 0.06
N GLY A 91 -9.35 4.39 0.62
CA GLY A 91 -9.75 2.97 0.53
C GLY A 91 -9.95 2.45 -0.92
N ASN A 92 -10.20 3.33 -1.89
CA ASN A 92 -10.30 3.01 -3.32
C ASN A 92 -8.94 2.98 -4.05
N ARG A 93 -7.84 3.16 -3.32
CA ARG A 93 -6.47 3.16 -3.85
C ARG A 93 -5.52 2.22 -3.10
N ILE A 94 -6.10 1.30 -2.32
CA ILE A 94 -5.37 0.25 -1.61
C ILE A 94 -5.50 -1.05 -2.40
N MET A 95 -4.41 -1.58 -2.90
CA MET A 95 -4.36 -2.85 -3.63
C MET A 95 -3.82 -3.96 -2.73
N LEU A 96 -4.27 -5.18 -2.97
CA LEU A 96 -3.69 -6.36 -2.34
C LEU A 96 -2.30 -6.65 -2.96
N GLY A 97 -1.29 -6.74 -2.11
CA GLY A 97 0.00 -7.35 -2.43
C GLY A 97 0.28 -8.50 -1.46
N SER A 98 0.83 -9.61 -1.93
CA SER A 98 1.12 -10.77 -1.07
C SER A 98 2.55 -10.84 -0.56
N ASP A 99 3.49 -10.22 -1.30
CA ASP A 99 4.94 -10.39 -1.09
C ASP A 99 5.34 -11.87 -0.94
N ASN A 100 4.79 -12.71 -1.81
CA ASN A 100 4.96 -14.17 -1.83
C ASN A 100 4.47 -14.92 -0.57
N VAL A 101 3.68 -14.27 0.30
CA VAL A 101 3.03 -14.96 1.42
C VAL A 101 1.72 -15.64 0.96
N PRO A 102 1.40 -16.86 1.46
CA PRO A 102 0.14 -17.51 1.15
C PRO A 102 -1.11 -16.64 1.40
N LEU A 103 -2.02 -16.65 0.43
CA LEU A 103 -3.22 -15.81 0.42
C LEU A 103 -4.17 -16.11 1.57
N ASP A 104 -4.28 -17.36 2.02
CA ASP A 104 -5.14 -17.76 3.13
C ASP A 104 -4.79 -17.03 4.43
N ILE A 105 -3.49 -16.83 4.69
CA ILE A 105 -3.00 -16.05 5.84
C ILE A 105 -3.45 -14.59 5.74
N ILE A 106 -3.23 -13.97 4.57
CA ILE A 106 -3.56 -12.56 4.33
C ILE A 106 -5.07 -12.34 4.41
N LEU A 107 -5.85 -13.21 3.77
CA LEU A 107 -7.32 -13.14 3.77
C LEU A 107 -7.89 -13.31 5.18
N LYS A 108 -7.35 -14.23 5.98
CA LYS A 108 -7.77 -14.39 7.38
C LYS A 108 -7.56 -13.11 8.19
N ARG A 109 -6.41 -12.44 8.00
CA ARG A 109 -6.08 -11.17 8.66
C ARG A 109 -6.96 -10.02 8.18
N LEU A 110 -7.18 -9.88 6.86
CA LEU A 110 -8.09 -8.85 6.32
C LEU A 110 -9.54 -9.04 6.82
N ASN A 111 -9.98 -10.29 6.94
CA ASN A 111 -11.33 -10.62 7.40
C ASN A 111 -11.52 -10.43 8.92
N SER A 112 -10.45 -10.46 9.73
CA SER A 112 -10.56 -10.20 11.17
C SER A 112 -10.77 -8.72 11.51
N ILE A 113 -10.40 -7.80 10.61
CA ILE A 113 -10.54 -6.36 10.82
C ILE A 113 -11.99 -5.93 10.57
N LYS A 114 -12.74 -5.70 11.65
CA LYS A 114 -14.20 -5.44 11.60
C LYS A 114 -14.57 -4.07 11.07
N SER A 115 -13.70 -3.08 11.24
CA SER A 115 -13.89 -1.69 10.79
C SER A 115 -13.90 -1.55 9.27
N ILE A 116 -13.34 -2.53 8.54
CA ILE A 116 -13.33 -2.54 7.08
C ILE A 116 -14.61 -3.20 6.57
N SER A 117 -15.37 -2.46 5.77
CA SER A 117 -16.62 -2.95 5.18
C SER A 117 -16.38 -4.05 4.15
N LYS A 118 -17.43 -4.83 3.84
CA LYS A 118 -17.38 -5.83 2.76
C LYS A 118 -17.01 -5.21 1.41
N LYS A 119 -17.54 -4.02 1.10
CA LYS A 119 -17.24 -3.29 -0.14
C LYS A 119 -15.77 -2.88 -0.23
N GLN A 120 -15.21 -2.34 0.86
CA GLN A 120 -13.79 -1.98 0.91
C GLN A 120 -12.89 -3.21 0.77
N ARG A 121 -13.23 -4.31 1.45
CA ARG A 121 -12.50 -5.59 1.27
C ARG A 121 -12.51 -6.06 -0.17
N ALA A 122 -13.67 -6.13 -0.81
CA ALA A 122 -13.78 -6.54 -2.21
C ALA A 122 -12.94 -5.63 -3.14
N ALA A 123 -12.99 -4.31 -2.91
CA ALA A 123 -12.21 -3.37 -3.69
C ALA A 123 -10.70 -3.56 -3.53
N ILE A 124 -10.22 -3.83 -2.30
CA ILE A 124 -8.80 -4.13 -2.02
C ILE A 124 -8.36 -5.41 -2.73
N LEU A 125 -9.20 -6.44 -2.74
CA LEU A 125 -8.90 -7.73 -3.35
C LEU A 125 -8.85 -7.68 -4.88
N TYR A 126 -9.52 -6.71 -5.51
CA TYR A 126 -9.65 -6.68 -6.96
C TYR A 126 -9.87 -5.30 -7.57
N ASP A 127 -10.99 -4.62 -7.27
CA ASP A 127 -11.44 -3.45 -8.06
C ASP A 127 -10.39 -2.34 -8.15
N ASN A 128 -9.65 -2.11 -7.05
CA ASN A 128 -8.61 -1.09 -7.01
C ASN A 128 -7.46 -1.42 -7.97
N ALA A 129 -7.05 -2.68 -8.05
CA ALA A 129 -6.03 -3.14 -8.99
C ALA A 129 -6.53 -3.09 -10.44
N ALA A 130 -7.77 -3.49 -10.68
CA ALA A 130 -8.37 -3.40 -12.01
C ALA A 130 -8.45 -1.95 -12.52
N ASN A 131 -8.74 -1.00 -11.62
CA ASN A 131 -8.74 0.44 -11.93
C ASN A 131 -7.30 0.97 -12.15
N PHE A 132 -6.35 0.56 -11.32
CA PHE A 132 -4.94 0.96 -11.48
C PHE A 132 -4.37 0.46 -12.81
N LEU A 133 -4.65 -0.79 -13.20
CA LEU A 133 -4.14 -1.39 -14.43
C LEU A 133 -4.94 -1.01 -15.69
N ASN A 134 -6.03 -0.24 -15.55
CA ASN A 134 -6.97 0.08 -16.64
C ASN A 134 -7.53 -1.17 -17.33
N LEU A 135 -7.88 -2.21 -16.56
CA LEU A 135 -8.51 -3.40 -17.14
C LEU A 135 -9.86 -3.04 -17.77
N SER A 136 -10.02 -3.43 -19.02
CA SER A 136 -11.26 -3.33 -19.80
C SER A 136 -12.38 -4.19 -19.18
N GLU A 137 -13.63 -3.94 -19.56
CA GLU A 137 -14.75 -4.77 -19.11
C GLU A 137 -14.55 -6.24 -19.49
N ALA A 138 -14.04 -6.52 -20.69
CA ALA A 138 -13.78 -7.89 -21.13
C ALA A 138 -12.76 -8.60 -20.24
N GLU A 139 -11.67 -7.92 -19.85
CA GLU A 139 -10.67 -8.46 -18.92
C GLU A 139 -11.25 -8.66 -17.52
N ARG A 140 -12.20 -7.82 -17.10
CA ARG A 140 -12.85 -7.95 -15.79
C ARG A 140 -13.82 -9.12 -15.69
N HIS A 141 -14.58 -9.41 -16.73
CA HIS A 141 -15.52 -10.55 -16.75
C HIS A 141 -14.82 -11.92 -16.76
N GLY A 142 -13.52 -11.97 -17.06
CA GLY A 142 -12.72 -13.19 -17.05
C GLY A 142 -12.18 -13.62 -15.68
N HIS A 143 -12.45 -12.85 -14.62
CA HIS A 143 -11.97 -13.06 -13.26
C HIS A 143 -13.12 -13.05 -12.25
#